data_AF-A0A960FWI9-F1
#
_entry.id   AF-A0A960FWI9-F1
#
_cell.length_a   1.000
_cell.length_b   1.000
_cell.length_c   1.000
_cell.angle_alpha   90.00
_cell.angle_beta   90.00
_cell.angle_gamma   90.00
#
_symmetry.space_group_name_H-M   'P 1'
#
loop_
_entity.id
_entity.type
_entity.pdbx_description
1 polymer ?
#
loop_
_entity_poly.entity_id
_entity_poly.type
_entity_poly.pdbx_seq_one_letter_code
_entity_poly.pdbx_strand_id
1 'polypeptide(L)'
;MSVPCALYRVRDDRSRLLYVGISEAPLSRMAGHDRSSGWAHKAADISIEWHPSRDDARTAESAAILAEDPIHNMNRPGGDQMRWVRWIIAQDRGVHADDVTTAEVERVVDDFCRTLAPTRRIGRHLSGGAG
;
A
#
# COMPACT_ATOMS: atom_id res chain seq x y z
N MET A 1 20.90 -5.79 12.51
CA MET A 1 20.59 -4.81 11.44
C MET A 1 19.26 -5.24 10.83
N SER A 2 18.29 -4.34 10.72
CA SER A 2 17.02 -4.64 10.02
C SER A 2 17.28 -4.65 8.51
N VAL A 3 16.61 -5.54 7.78
CA VAL A 3 16.72 -5.60 6.32
C VAL A 3 15.80 -4.53 5.73
N PRO A 4 16.29 -3.62 4.86
CA PRO A 4 15.46 -2.63 4.20
C PRO A 4 14.33 -3.27 3.42
N CYS A 5 13.14 -2.65 3.46
CA CYS A 5 11.96 -3.15 2.78
C CYS A 5 11.39 -2.05 1.88
N ALA A 6 11.12 -2.38 0.62
CA ALA A 6 10.59 -1.44 -0.34
C ALA A 6 9.06 -1.43 -0.30
N LEU A 7 8.47 -0.23 -0.30
CA LEU A 7 7.11 0.04 -0.73
C LEU A 7 7.11 0.25 -2.25
N TYR A 8 6.26 -0.47 -2.97
CA TYR A 8 6.09 -0.30 -4.41
C TYR A 8 4.63 -0.05 -4.77
N ARG A 9 4.45 0.81 -5.76
CA ARG A 9 3.14 1.22 -6.29
C ARG A 9 3.11 0.89 -7.77
N VAL A 10 2.01 0.31 -8.22
CA VAL A 10 1.80 -0.11 -9.62
C VAL A 10 0.68 0.71 -10.21
N ARG A 11 0.91 1.32 -11.36
CA ARG A 11 -0.08 2.11 -12.07
C ARG A 11 -0.32 1.59 -13.48
N ASP A 12 -1.51 1.81 -14.00
CA ASP A 12 -1.80 1.55 -15.41
C ASP A 12 -1.36 2.69 -16.33
N ASP A 13 -1.56 2.50 -17.63
CA ASP A 13 -1.27 3.47 -18.69
C ASP A 13 -2.04 4.81 -18.54
N ARG A 14 -3.11 4.81 -17.75
CA ARG A 14 -3.91 5.99 -17.39
C ARG A 14 -3.53 6.57 -16.03
N SER A 15 -2.39 6.15 -15.47
CA SER A 15 -1.89 6.56 -14.15
C SER A 15 -2.81 6.22 -12.97
N ARG A 16 -3.75 5.27 -13.14
CA ARG A 16 -4.59 4.80 -12.03
C ARG A 16 -3.81 3.82 -11.17
N LEU A 17 -3.92 3.96 -9.85
CA LEU A 17 -3.23 3.09 -8.93
C LEU A 17 -3.91 1.71 -8.88
N LEU A 18 -3.19 0.71 -9.38
CA LEU A 18 -3.64 -0.67 -9.43
C LEU A 18 -3.37 -1.38 -8.11
N TYR A 19 -2.16 -1.23 -7.58
CA TYR A 19 -1.70 -2.01 -6.43
C TYR A 19 -0.62 -1.29 -5.64
N VAL A 20 -0.62 -1.48 -4.32
CA VAL A 20 0.44 -1.08 -3.40
C VAL A 20 0.90 -2.31 -2.62
N GLY A 21 2.21 -2.49 -2.51
CA GLY A 21 2.79 -3.64 -1.82
C GLY A 21 4.12 -3.34 -1.15
N ILE A 22 4.54 -4.18 -0.21
CA ILE A 22 5.91 -4.18 0.32
C ILE A 22 6.70 -5.44 -0.01
N SER A 23 8.02 -5.31 -0.21
CA SER A 23 8.93 -6.44 -0.43
C SER A 23 10.39 -6.06 -0.24
N GLU A 24 11.22 -7.01 0.16
CA GLU A 24 12.69 -6.89 0.07
C GLU A 24 13.19 -7.06 -1.38
N ALA A 25 12.35 -7.62 -2.27
CA ALA A 25 12.65 -7.85 -3.68
C ALA A 25 11.43 -7.51 -4.58
N PRO A 26 11.10 -6.21 -4.72
CA PRO A 26 9.86 -5.77 -5.38
C PRO A 26 9.74 -6.20 -6.85
N LEU A 27 10.84 -6.24 -7.60
CA LEU A 27 10.84 -6.70 -9.01
C LEU A 27 10.54 -8.21 -9.12
N SER A 28 11.16 -9.03 -8.27
CA SER A 28 10.89 -10.47 -8.21
C SER A 28 9.44 -10.74 -7.78
N ARG A 29 8.92 -9.94 -6.86
CA ARG A 29 7.52 -9.99 -6.44
C ARG A 29 6.57 -9.63 -7.58
N MET A 30 6.90 -8.62 -8.38
CA MET A 30 6.13 -8.23 -9.57
C MET A 30 6.05 -9.34 -10.62
N ALA A 31 7.17 -10.00 -10.90
CA ALA A 31 7.19 -11.15 -11.81
C ALA A 31 6.30 -12.31 -11.30
N GLY A 32 6.09 -12.41 -9.98
CA GLY A 32 5.12 -13.33 -9.39
C GLY A 32 3.66 -12.91 -9.65
N HIS A 33 3.38 -11.61 -9.65
CA HIS A 33 2.05 -11.07 -9.97
C HIS A 33 1.67 -11.31 -11.43
N ASP A 34 2.61 -11.17 -12.36
CA ASP A 34 2.41 -11.45 -13.79
C ASP A 34 1.81 -12.85 -14.02
N ARG A 35 2.30 -13.85 -13.27
CA ARG A 35 1.84 -15.24 -13.36
C ARG A 35 0.52 -15.54 -12.66
N SER A 36 0.11 -14.71 -11.70
CA SER A 36 -0.93 -15.08 -10.73
C SER A 36 -2.08 -14.09 -10.61
N SER A 37 -1.96 -12.91 -11.21
CA SER A 37 -2.97 -11.86 -11.08
C SER A 37 -3.42 -11.34 -12.45
N GLY A 38 -4.73 -11.34 -12.66
CA GLY A 38 -5.36 -10.88 -13.91
C GLY A 38 -5.25 -9.38 -14.17
N TRP A 39 -4.46 -8.63 -13.40
CA TRP A 39 -4.24 -7.20 -13.56
C TRP A 39 -2.80 -6.83 -13.90
N ALA A 40 -1.83 -7.72 -13.68
CA ALA A 40 -0.41 -7.40 -13.83
C ALA A 40 -0.03 -6.96 -15.26
N HIS A 41 -0.68 -7.53 -16.27
CA HIS A 41 -0.53 -7.13 -17.67
C HIS A 41 -0.95 -5.67 -17.96
N LYS A 42 -1.67 -5.01 -17.03
CA LYS A 42 -2.06 -3.60 -17.13
C LYS A 42 -1.03 -2.66 -16.51
N ALA A 43 0.00 -3.17 -15.86
CA ALA A 43 1.04 -2.34 -15.26
C ALA A 43 1.85 -1.61 -16.33
N ALA A 44 1.83 -0.28 -16.26
CA ALA A 44 2.61 0.60 -17.14
C ALA A 44 3.71 1.37 -16.39
N ASP A 45 3.52 1.62 -15.10
CA ASP A 45 4.48 2.33 -14.25
C ASP A 45 4.61 1.65 -12.87
N ILE A 46 5.84 1.61 -12.36
CA ILE A 46 6.15 1.12 -11.01
C ILE A 46 7.07 2.11 -10.33
N SER A 47 6.62 2.68 -9.21
CA SER A 47 7.46 3.50 -8.32
C SER A 47 7.85 2.71 -7.07
N ILE A 48 9.11 2.81 -6.66
CA ILE A 48 9.71 2.08 -5.53
C ILE A 48 10.28 3.08 -4.53
N GLU A 49 9.97 2.88 -3.25
CA GLU A 49 10.44 3.67 -2.10
C GLU A 49 11.00 2.71 -1.05
N TRP A 50 12.24 2.91 -0.59
CA TRP A 50 12.88 2.03 0.39
C TRP A 50 12.74 2.57 1.81
N HIS A 51 12.32 1.70 2.74
CA HIS A 51 12.28 1.99 4.17
C HIS A 51 13.37 1.23 4.94
N PRO A 52 13.81 1.75 6.10
CA PRO A 52 14.86 1.11 6.91
C PRO A 52 14.48 -0.28 7.43
N SER A 53 13.19 -0.56 7.56
CA SER A 53 12.67 -1.83 8.05
C SER A 53 11.37 -2.24 7.38
N ARG A 54 10.99 -3.51 7.55
CA ARG A 54 9.69 -4.04 7.13
C ARG A 54 8.53 -3.39 7.86
N ASP A 55 8.68 -3.04 9.13
CA ASP A 55 7.60 -2.42 9.91
C ASP A 55 7.36 -0.98 9.45
N ASP A 56 8.42 -0.23 9.16
CA ASP A 56 8.31 1.11 8.54
C ASP A 56 7.61 1.03 7.18
N ALA A 57 8.01 0.07 6.33
CA ALA A 57 7.37 -0.15 5.03
C ALA A 57 5.90 -0.55 5.18
N ARG A 58 5.55 -1.37 6.17
CA ARG A 58 4.16 -1.77 6.45
C ARG A 58 3.31 -0.57 6.85
N THR A 59 3.83 0.33 7.70
CA THR A 59 3.15 1.58 8.07
C THR A 59 2.96 2.50 6.85
N ALA A 60 3.94 2.55 5.95
CA ALA A 60 3.83 3.34 4.73
C ALA A 60 2.85 2.72 3.69
N GLU A 61 2.84 1.39 3.54
CA GLU A 61 1.89 0.63 2.70
C GLU A 61 0.46 0.89 3.13
N SER A 62 0.25 0.77 4.44
CA SER A 62 -0.98 1.07 5.15
C SER A 62 -1.51 2.47 4.81
N ALA A 63 -0.68 3.49 5.04
CA ALA A 63 -1.02 4.87 4.73
C ALA A 63 -1.35 5.07 3.24
N ALA A 64 -0.57 4.46 2.35
CA ALA A 64 -0.75 4.57 0.90
C ALA A 64 -2.05 3.89 0.42
N ILE A 65 -2.42 2.73 0.97
CA ILE A 65 -3.67 2.05 0.63
C ILE A 65 -4.88 2.90 1.01
N LEU A 66 -4.86 3.52 2.21
CA LEU A 66 -5.98 4.38 2.64
C LEU A 66 -6.05 5.68 1.85
N ALA A 67 -4.90 6.32 1.60
CA ALA A 67 -4.85 7.63 0.98
C ALA A 67 -5.06 7.59 -0.54
N GLU A 68 -4.62 6.51 -1.19
CA GLU A 68 -4.56 6.42 -2.66
C GLU A 68 -5.56 5.43 -3.28
N ASP A 69 -6.32 4.69 -2.45
CA ASP A 69 -7.41 3.77 -2.83
C ASP A 69 -7.09 2.84 -4.04
N PRO A 70 -6.04 2.00 -3.95
CA PRO A 70 -5.62 1.12 -5.03
C PRO A 70 -6.66 0.06 -5.41
N ILE A 71 -6.97 -0.02 -6.70
CA ILE A 71 -8.06 -0.84 -7.28
C ILE A 71 -7.99 -2.32 -6.85
N HIS A 72 -6.81 -2.92 -6.76
CA HIS A 72 -6.67 -4.35 -6.51
C HIS A 72 -6.25 -4.72 -5.08
N ASN A 73 -5.89 -3.75 -4.22
CA ASN A 73 -5.80 -4.04 -2.78
C ASN A 73 -7.20 -4.12 -2.17
N MET A 74 -8.14 -3.29 -2.64
CA MET A 74 -9.50 -3.16 -2.10
C MET A 74 -10.50 -4.21 -2.63
N ASN A 75 -10.16 -4.88 -3.74
CA ASN A 75 -11.05 -5.84 -4.41
C ASN A 75 -10.65 -7.32 -4.19
N ARG A 76 -9.89 -7.66 -3.13
CA ARG A 76 -9.55 -9.07 -2.85
C ARG A 76 -10.76 -9.84 -2.31
N PRO A 77 -11.28 -10.89 -3.01
CA PRO A 77 -12.36 -11.70 -2.48
C PRO A 77 -11.91 -12.46 -1.22
N GLY A 78 -12.70 -12.43 -0.15
CA GLY A 78 -12.47 -13.21 1.07
C GLY A 78 -11.39 -12.71 2.03
N GLY A 79 -10.75 -11.57 1.74
CA GLY A 79 -9.89 -10.89 2.69
C GLY A 79 -10.69 -9.88 3.49
N ASP A 80 -10.60 -9.94 4.82
CA ASP A 80 -10.90 -8.79 5.67
C ASP A 80 -10.08 -7.60 5.14
N GLN A 81 -10.73 -6.71 4.38
CA GLN A 81 -10.11 -5.64 3.58
C GLN A 81 -9.21 -4.71 4.42
N MET A 82 -9.37 -4.78 5.74
CA MET A 82 -8.76 -3.89 6.72
C MET A 82 -8.09 -4.69 7.84
N ARG A 83 -7.76 -5.97 7.62
CA ARG A 83 -7.08 -6.82 8.63
C ARG A 83 -5.76 -6.21 9.11
N TRP A 84 -5.10 -5.45 8.24
CA TRP A 84 -3.88 -4.72 8.60
C TRP A 84 -4.19 -3.51 9.50
N VAL A 85 -5.29 -2.78 9.28
CA VAL A 85 -5.76 -1.71 10.17
C VAL A 85 -6.15 -2.28 11.53
N ARG A 86 -6.85 -3.43 11.55
CA ARG A 86 -7.14 -4.17 12.80
C ARG A 86 -5.87 -4.49 13.56
N TRP A 87 -4.85 -5.00 12.87
CA TRP A 87 -3.57 -5.33 13.49
C TRP A 87 -2.87 -4.11 14.09
N ILE A 88 -2.89 -2.96 13.40
CA ILE A 88 -2.30 -1.71 13.92
C ILE A 88 -3.05 -1.23 15.17
N ILE A 89 -4.38 -1.17 15.12
CA ILE A 89 -5.21 -0.78 16.28
C ILE A 89 -4.96 -1.74 17.45
N ALA A 90 -4.85 -3.04 17.16
CA ALA A 90 -4.60 -4.07 18.15
C ALA A 90 -3.21 -3.92 18.80
N GLN A 91 -2.17 -3.63 18.01
CA GLN A 91 -0.83 -3.36 18.50
C GLN A 91 -0.78 -2.14 19.41
N ASP A 92 -1.35 -1.01 18.96
CA ASP A 92 -1.41 0.24 19.73
C ASP A 92 -2.10 0.06 21.09
N ARG A 93 -3.15 -0.78 21.10
CA ARG A 93 -3.93 -1.08 22.32
C ARG A 93 -3.41 -2.27 23.13
N GLY A 94 -2.43 -3.02 22.63
CA GLY A 94 -1.98 -4.27 23.26
C GLY A 94 -3.05 -5.36 23.33
N VAL A 95 -3.98 -5.41 22.37
CA VAL A 95 -5.05 -6.42 22.27
C VAL A 95 -4.86 -7.35 21.07
N HIS A 96 -5.71 -8.37 20.93
CA HIS A 96 -5.68 -9.24 19.75
C HIS A 96 -6.43 -8.57 18.58
N ALA A 97 -6.01 -8.84 17.34
CA ALA A 97 -6.63 -8.24 16.15
C ALA A 97 -8.11 -8.61 15.98
N ASP A 98 -8.51 -9.79 16.46
CA ASP A 98 -9.89 -10.25 16.41
C ASP A 98 -10.80 -9.51 17.42
N ASP A 99 -10.21 -8.84 18.42
CA ASP A 99 -10.93 -8.00 19.37
C ASP A 99 -11.24 -6.60 18.80
N VAL A 100 -10.65 -6.24 17.65
CA VAL A 100 -10.87 -4.95 16.99
C VAL A 100 -12.08 -5.03 16.06
N THR A 101 -13.15 -4.33 16.43
CA THR A 101 -14.41 -4.38 15.69
C THR A 101 -14.33 -3.67 14.34
N THR A 102 -15.18 -4.07 13.37
CA THR A 102 -15.27 -3.38 12.07
C THR A 102 -15.56 -1.88 12.23
N ALA A 103 -16.48 -1.51 13.13
CA ALA A 103 -16.84 -0.12 13.37
C ALA A 103 -15.66 0.72 13.91
N GLU A 104 -14.75 0.12 14.67
CA GLU A 104 -13.54 0.80 15.12
C GLU A 104 -12.54 1.01 14.00
N VAL A 105 -12.36 0.00 13.16
CA VAL A 105 -11.54 0.10 11.95
C VAL A 105 -12.06 1.23 11.04
N GLU A 106 -13.36 1.24 10.77
CA GLU A 106 -14.01 2.26 9.95
C GLU A 106 -13.80 3.67 10.52
N ARG A 107 -13.94 3.85 11.84
CA ARG A 107 -13.68 5.13 12.50
C ARG A 107 -12.24 5.60 12.37
N VAL A 108 -11.27 4.70 12.56
CA VAL A 108 -9.84 5.04 12.44
C VAL A 108 -9.50 5.42 11.01
N VAL A 109 -10.04 4.71 10.02
CA VAL A 109 -9.84 5.05 8.61
C VAL A 109 -10.51 6.37 8.24
N ASP A 110 -11.73 6.59 8.69
CA ASP A 110 -12.45 7.85 8.47
C ASP A 110 -11.71 9.04 9.11
N ASP A 111 -11.18 8.89 10.32
CA ASP A 111 -10.33 9.89 10.96
C ASP A 111 -8.98 10.13 10.23
N PHE A 112 -8.35 9.05 9.78
CA PHE A 112 -7.12 9.12 8.99
C PHE A 112 -7.34 9.83 7.64
N CYS A 113 -8.42 9.49 6.93
CA CYS A 113 -8.80 10.14 5.68
C CYS A 113 -9.14 11.64 5.89
N ARG A 114 -9.78 11.99 7.02
CA ARG A 114 -10.00 13.39 7.40
C ARG A 114 -8.70 14.14 7.66
N THR A 115 -7.73 13.51 8.33
CA THR A 115 -6.46 14.13 8.70
C THR A 115 -5.45 14.19 7.54
N LEU A 116 -5.61 13.36 6.50
CA LEU A 116 -4.80 13.38 5.28
C LEU A 116 -5.33 14.27 4.14
N ALA A 117 -6.40 15.03 4.35
CA ALA A 117 -6.88 15.99 3.35
C ALA A 117 -5.77 16.99 2.94
N PRO A 118 -5.66 17.28 1.64
CA PRO A 118 -4.62 16.74 0.76
C PRO A 118 -3.22 17.29 1.09
N THR A 119 -2.36 16.48 1.70
CA THR A 119 -0.92 16.77 1.69
C THR A 119 -0.39 16.60 0.27
N ARG A 120 -0.26 17.75 -0.42
CA ARG A 120 0.33 17.96 -1.74
C ARG A 120 1.29 16.85 -2.18
N ARG A 121 0.91 16.21 -3.29
CA ARG A 121 1.73 15.40 -4.19
C ARG A 121 3.06 16.10 -4.50
N ILE A 122 4.12 15.84 -3.74
CA ILE A 122 5.50 16.11 -4.19
C ILE A 122 5.93 14.89 -5.00
N GLY A 123 5.39 14.77 -6.21
CA GLY A 123 5.96 13.90 -7.22
C GLY A 123 7.22 14.57 -7.72
N ARG A 124 8.40 14.04 -7.36
CA ARG A 124 9.64 14.38 -8.05
C ARG A 124 9.53 13.80 -9.46
N HIS A 125 9.12 14.63 -10.41
CA HIS A 125 9.13 14.28 -11.82
C HIS A 125 10.59 14.12 -12.22
N LEU A 126 11.04 12.88 -12.47
CA LEU A 126 12.23 12.66 -13.28
C LEU A 126 11.79 12.79 -14.74
N SER A 127 11.70 14.03 -15.20
CA SER A 127 11.66 14.34 -16.61
C SER A 127 12.98 13.90 -17.23
N GLY A 128 13.00 12.68 -17.78
CA GLY A 128 14.03 12.21 -18.69
C GLY A 128 13.83 12.87 -20.05
N GLY A 129 14.40 14.06 -20.22
CA GLY A 129 14.65 14.61 -21.54
C GLY A 129 15.94 14.03 -22.11
N ALA A 130 15.85 13.45 -23.31
CA ALA A 130 16.90 13.30 -24.33
C ALA A 130 16.26 12.45 -25.45
N GLY A 131 16.19 12.83 -26.72
CA GLY A 131 16.65 13.98 -27.48
C GLY A 131 16.15 13.78 -28.92
#